data_AF-A0A3P1ZF90-F1
#
_entry.id   AF-A0A3P1ZF90-F1
#
_cell.length_a   1.000
_cell.length_b   1.000
_cell.length_c   1.000
_cell.angle_alpha   90.00
_cell.angle_beta   90.00
_cell.angle_gamma   90.00
#
_symmetry.space_group_name_H-M   'P 1'
#
loop_
_entity.id
_entity.type
_entity.pdbx_description
1 polymer ?
#
loop_
_entity_poly.entity_id
_entity_poly.type
_entity_poly.pdbx_seq_one_letter_code
_entity_poly.pdbx_strand_id
1 'polypeptide(L)'
;MKKIRLFCLRLFLLTVSVITLNACDVYIENDDYNHHTDRQRANIISGQWKGDFGMFYKARHPRTGEWIHFDADYSNIRFYSDYQGARSGWGKQVDFYRNGPYRYQYYHFNWSVRGGVLYLVYPYDASLNVEIHDYYLDRSVFTGRIGYSNFKFKLFKLMNFNDWNSFNGNYSFAPYDDWVWSDGNYAPKKSITPFAPDAPQTEETDTIFPSAVVRGNKGNDAPGR
;
A
#
# COMPACT_ATOMS: atom_id res chain seq x y z
N MET A 1 53.17 29.93 35.03
CA MET A 1 52.78 29.69 33.62
C MET A 1 52.13 28.32 33.30
N LYS A 2 52.13 27.32 34.21
CA LYS A 2 51.50 26.00 33.95
C LYS A 2 49.95 25.98 34.10
N LYS A 3 49.37 26.82 34.95
CA LYS A 3 47.91 26.82 35.24
C LYS A 3 47.03 27.37 34.10
N ILE A 4 47.55 28.29 33.28
CA ILE A 4 46.81 28.91 32.16
C ILE A 4 46.71 27.96 30.96
N ARG A 5 47.74 27.15 30.70
CA ARG A 5 47.75 26.18 29.58
C ARG A 5 46.78 25.01 29.80
N LEU A 6 46.50 24.64 31.05
CA LEU A 6 45.56 23.57 31.39
C LEU A 6 44.09 24.02 31.26
N PHE A 7 43.83 25.32 31.47
CA PHE A 7 42.48 25.89 31.35
C PHE A 7 42.03 25.98 29.88
N CYS A 8 42.92 26.40 28.97
CA CYS A 8 42.62 26.44 27.54
C CYS A 8 42.41 25.05 26.93
N LEU A 9 43.15 24.02 27.39
CA LEU A 9 43.00 22.65 26.89
C LEU A 9 41.66 22.02 27.28
N ARG A 10 41.17 22.30 28.51
CA ARG A 10 39.86 21.82 28.99
C ARG A 10 38.69 22.53 28.33
N LEU A 11 38.84 23.81 27.98
CA LEU A 11 37.82 24.56 27.25
C LEU A 11 37.66 24.05 25.81
N PHE A 12 38.77 23.69 25.15
CA PHE A 12 38.76 23.15 23.79
C PHE A 12 38.13 21.74 23.70
N LEU A 13 38.33 20.89 24.72
CA LEU A 13 37.71 19.57 24.78
C LEU A 13 36.20 19.63 25.08
N LEU A 14 35.75 20.63 25.84
CA LEU A 14 34.32 20.86 26.09
C LEU A 14 33.60 21.40 24.85
N THR A 15 34.24 22.25 24.05
CA THR A 15 33.65 22.77 22.82
C THR A 15 33.54 21.71 21.72
N VAL A 16 34.47 20.76 21.64
CA VAL A 16 34.39 19.66 20.65
C VAL A 16 33.31 18.64 21.02
N SER A 17 33.04 18.42 22.31
CA SER A 17 31.99 17.48 22.75
C SER A 17 30.57 18.04 22.66
N VAL A 18 30.40 19.37 22.64
CA VAL A 18 29.09 20.01 22.39
C VAL A 18 28.77 20.05 20.89
N ILE A 19 29.79 20.03 20.01
CA ILE A 19 29.57 20.00 18.55
C ILE A 19 29.11 18.61 18.05
N THR A 20 29.38 17.54 18.80
CA THR A 20 28.93 16.18 18.43
C THR A 20 27.54 15.81 18.94
N LEU A 21 26.81 16.72 19.61
CA LEU A 21 25.47 16.45 20.15
C LEU A 21 24.32 17.16 19.42
N ASN A 22 24.58 17.91 18.35
CA ASN A 22 23.54 18.56 17.53
C ASN A 22 23.60 18.16 16.06
N ALA A 23 23.42 16.87 15.78
CA ALA A 23 23.02 16.38 14.46
C ALA A 23 21.73 15.55 14.53
N CYS A 24 20.81 15.98 15.39
CA CYS A 24 19.38 15.65 15.29
C CYS A 24 18.55 16.93 15.20
N ASP A 25 19.06 17.96 14.51
CA ASP A 25 18.19 19.02 14.02
C ASP A 25 17.42 18.45 12.82
N VAL A 26 16.27 17.86 13.10
CA VAL A 26 15.17 17.88 12.14
C VAL A 26 14.79 19.35 12.01
N TYR A 27 15.40 20.03 11.04
CA TYR A 27 14.89 21.30 10.54
C TYR A 27 13.45 21.05 10.08
N ILE A 28 12.50 21.38 10.95
CA ILE A 28 11.12 21.66 10.54
C ILE A 28 11.18 23.07 9.99
N GLU A 29 11.68 23.18 8.75
CA GLU A 29 11.61 24.42 8.01
C GLU A 29 10.17 24.62 7.53
N ASN A 30 9.74 25.87 7.65
CA ASN A 30 8.38 26.38 7.66
C ASN A 30 7.40 25.83 6.61
N ASP A 31 6.13 25.85 7.03
CA ASP A 31 4.92 25.68 6.23
C ASP A 31 4.98 26.48 4.92
N ASP A 32 5.39 25.82 3.84
CA ASP A 32 4.92 26.13 2.50
C ASP A 32 4.19 24.89 1.99
N TYR A 33 2.89 25.03 1.76
CA TYR A 33 1.88 23.96 1.58
C TYR A 33 2.17 23.02 0.39
N ASN A 34 3.29 23.23 -0.34
CA ASN A 34 3.71 22.46 -1.51
C ASN A 34 5.22 22.13 -1.61
N HIS A 35 6.09 22.55 -0.67
CA HIS A 35 7.55 22.40 -0.83
C HIS A 35 8.23 21.48 0.20
N HIS A 36 7.61 20.35 0.53
CA HIS A 36 8.35 19.29 1.19
C HIS A 36 9.47 18.74 0.29
N THR A 37 10.70 18.74 0.80
CA THR A 37 11.82 17.99 0.21
C THR A 37 11.46 16.50 0.11
N ASP A 38 12.09 15.77 -0.82
CA ASP A 38 11.89 14.32 -0.96
C ASP A 38 12.05 13.57 0.38
N ARG A 39 12.99 14.04 1.22
CA ARG A 39 13.24 13.47 2.55
C ARG A 39 12.09 13.71 3.53
N GLN A 40 11.53 14.92 3.57
CA GLN A 40 10.37 15.22 4.42
C GLN A 40 9.15 14.41 3.97
N ARG A 41 8.89 14.32 2.66
CA ARG A 41 7.80 13.50 2.10
C ARG A 41 7.96 12.03 2.49
N ALA A 42 9.16 11.48 2.32
CA ALA A 42 9.46 10.11 2.70
C ALA A 42 9.21 9.85 4.19
N ASN A 43 9.64 10.75 5.07
CA ASN A 43 9.41 10.63 6.52
C ASN A 43 7.92 10.60 6.90
N ILE A 44 7.08 11.39 6.23
CA ILE A 44 5.65 11.43 6.54
C ILE A 44 4.94 10.17 5.99
N ILE A 45 5.35 9.68 4.80
CA ILE A 45 4.81 8.47 4.16
C ILE A 45 5.06 7.23 5.01
N SER A 46 6.21 7.13 5.68
CA SER A 46 6.56 5.97 6.52
C SER A 46 5.46 5.62 7.52
N GLY A 47 5.02 4.36 7.53
CA GLY A 47 3.93 3.88 8.35
C GLY A 47 2.78 3.26 7.55
N GLN A 48 1.68 2.99 8.23
CA GLN A 48 0.52 2.29 7.68
C GLN A 48 -0.62 3.24 7.32
N TRP A 49 -1.26 2.96 6.19
CA TRP A 49 -2.35 3.74 5.62
C TRP A 49 -3.47 2.82 5.16
N LYS A 50 -4.70 3.32 5.20
CA LYS A 50 -5.90 2.60 4.76
C LYS A 50 -6.82 3.48 3.96
N GLY A 51 -7.37 2.96 2.87
CA GLY A 51 -8.41 3.63 2.10
C GLY A 51 -8.53 3.08 0.69
N ASP A 52 -9.15 3.82 -0.21
CA ASP A 52 -9.22 3.45 -1.61
C ASP A 52 -7.91 3.81 -2.32
N PHE A 53 -7.19 2.78 -2.77
CA PHE A 53 -5.97 2.90 -3.56
C PHE A 53 -6.16 2.51 -5.04
N GLY A 54 -7.41 2.36 -5.47
CA GLY A 54 -7.78 2.11 -6.86
C GLY A 54 -7.44 0.70 -7.35
N MET A 55 -7.33 -0.26 -6.44
CA MET A 55 -6.97 -1.63 -6.82
C MET A 55 -8.18 -2.43 -7.26
N PHE A 56 -7.94 -3.34 -8.20
CA PHE A 56 -8.92 -4.31 -8.66
C PHE A 56 -8.24 -5.61 -9.09
N TYR A 57 -9.02 -6.65 -9.34
CA TYR A 57 -8.59 -7.76 -10.18
C TYR A 57 -9.67 -8.16 -11.18
N LYS A 58 -9.22 -8.78 -12.27
CA LYS A 58 -10.07 -9.46 -13.24
C LYS A 58 -9.83 -10.95 -13.07
N ALA A 59 -10.91 -11.73 -13.00
CA ALA A 59 -10.84 -13.18 -12.92
C ALA A 59 -11.59 -13.80 -14.09
N ARG A 60 -11.00 -14.83 -14.70
CA ARG A 60 -11.58 -15.50 -15.86
C ARG A 60 -12.48 -16.63 -15.41
N HIS A 61 -13.76 -16.54 -15.77
CA HIS A 61 -14.75 -17.56 -15.49
C HIS A 61 -14.30 -18.90 -16.10
N PRO A 62 -14.25 -20.00 -15.34
CA PRO A 62 -13.70 -21.27 -15.80
C PRO A 62 -14.51 -21.90 -16.95
N ARG A 63 -15.84 -21.79 -16.92
CA ARG A 63 -16.72 -22.29 -18.00
C ARG A 63 -16.87 -21.35 -19.19
N THR A 64 -17.33 -20.12 -18.97
CA THR A 64 -17.64 -19.18 -20.06
C THR A 64 -16.38 -18.55 -20.68
N GLY A 65 -15.27 -18.54 -19.95
CA GLY A 65 -14.03 -17.89 -20.37
C GLY A 65 -14.07 -16.36 -20.34
N GLU A 66 -15.14 -15.76 -19.80
CA GLU A 66 -15.33 -14.32 -19.67
C GLU A 66 -14.46 -13.74 -18.54
N TRP A 67 -13.97 -12.51 -18.73
CA TRP A 67 -13.26 -11.77 -17.69
C TRP A 67 -14.23 -10.95 -16.85
N ILE A 68 -14.32 -11.26 -15.56
CA ILE A 68 -15.16 -10.54 -14.60
C ILE A 68 -14.28 -9.63 -13.74
N HIS A 69 -14.71 -8.38 -13.56
CA HIS A 69 -13.98 -7.33 -12.84
C HIS A 69 -14.44 -7.20 -11.38
N PHE A 70 -13.49 -7.12 -10.45
CA PHE A 70 -13.72 -7.00 -9.01
C PHE A 70 -12.89 -5.86 -8.43
N ASP A 71 -13.55 -4.79 -8.01
CA ASP A 71 -12.93 -3.68 -7.30
C ASP A 71 -12.64 -4.03 -5.84
N ALA A 72 -11.47 -3.59 -5.34
CA ALA A 72 -11.17 -3.66 -3.92
C ALA A 72 -12.11 -2.72 -3.14
N ASP A 73 -12.59 -3.18 -1.99
CA ASP A 73 -13.35 -2.35 -1.04
C ASP A 73 -12.45 -1.32 -0.37
N TYR A 74 -11.22 -1.74 -0.03
CA TYR A 74 -10.15 -0.87 0.44
C TYR A 74 -8.79 -1.59 0.35
N SER A 75 -7.73 -0.80 0.40
CA SER A 75 -6.36 -1.27 0.57
C SER A 75 -5.81 -0.83 1.92
N ASN A 76 -5.04 -1.71 2.55
CA ASN A 76 -4.07 -1.36 3.57
C ASN A 76 -2.70 -1.34 2.89
N ILE A 77 -1.92 -0.28 3.10
CA ILE A 77 -0.57 -0.14 2.55
C ILE A 77 0.38 0.34 3.64
N ARG A 78 1.56 -0.28 3.74
CA ARG A 78 2.57 0.07 4.74
C ARG A 78 3.91 0.31 4.08
N PHE A 79 4.50 1.44 4.42
CA PHE A 79 5.81 1.89 3.96
C PHE A 79 6.83 1.73 5.09
N TYR A 80 7.87 0.94 4.84
CA TYR A 80 9.04 0.79 5.69
C TYR A 80 10.21 1.52 5.04
N SER A 81 10.81 2.46 5.76
CA SER A 81 12.05 3.10 5.32
C SER A 81 13.23 2.17 5.53
N ASP A 82 14.20 2.18 4.60
CA ASP A 82 15.44 1.40 4.75
C ASP A 82 16.22 1.79 6.01
N TYR A 83 16.18 3.09 6.35
CA TYR A 83 16.73 3.67 7.57
C TYR A 83 16.03 4.99 7.89
N GLN A 84 16.29 5.57 9.06
CA GLN A 84 15.69 6.85 9.46
C GLN A 84 16.06 7.99 8.50
N GLY A 85 15.07 8.59 7.85
CA GLY A 85 15.30 9.64 6.86
C GLY A 85 15.64 9.15 5.46
N ALA A 86 15.55 7.84 5.19
CA ALA A 86 15.70 7.31 3.84
C ALA A 86 14.61 7.86 2.92
N ARG A 87 14.98 8.11 1.66
CA ARG A 87 14.04 8.47 0.57
C ARG A 87 13.53 7.24 -0.17
N SER A 88 13.77 6.06 0.38
CA SER A 88 13.43 4.77 -0.19
C SER A 88 13.12 3.76 0.90
N GLY A 89 12.48 2.69 0.48
CA GLY A 89 12.47 1.46 1.21
C GLY A 89 11.59 0.42 0.57
N TRP A 90 11.01 -0.42 1.41
CA TRP A 90 10.13 -1.49 1.00
C TRP A 90 8.78 -1.37 1.67
N GLY A 91 7.81 -2.13 1.21
CA GLY A 91 6.44 -1.99 1.63
C GLY A 91 5.60 -3.21 1.38
N LYS A 92 4.44 -3.19 2.01
CA LYS A 92 3.45 -4.26 1.97
C LYS A 92 2.09 -3.65 1.64
N GLN A 93 1.34 -4.30 0.75
CA GLN A 93 -0.02 -3.90 0.42
C GLN A 93 -0.95 -5.10 0.48
N VAL A 94 -2.12 -4.91 1.09
CA VAL A 94 -3.22 -5.88 1.08
C VAL A 94 -4.46 -5.17 0.57
N ASP A 95 -5.07 -5.71 -0.47
CA ASP A 95 -6.37 -5.26 -0.98
C ASP A 95 -7.44 -6.23 -0.54
N PHE A 96 -8.52 -5.71 0.03
CA PHE A 96 -9.65 -6.50 0.51
C PHE A 96 -10.82 -6.35 -0.44
N TYR A 97 -11.48 -7.46 -0.74
CA TYR A 97 -12.58 -7.51 -1.70
C TYR A 97 -13.83 -8.05 -1.00
N ARG A 98 -14.98 -7.44 -1.28
CA ARG A 98 -16.28 -7.96 -0.81
C ARG A 98 -16.87 -9.00 -1.77
N ASN A 99 -16.43 -8.98 -3.02
CA ASN A 99 -16.96 -9.79 -4.11
C ASN A 99 -15.83 -10.53 -4.82
N GLY A 100 -16.21 -11.61 -5.49
CA GLY A 100 -15.34 -12.49 -6.26
C GLY A 100 -14.64 -13.54 -5.40
N PRO A 101 -13.81 -14.40 -6.02
CA PRO A 101 -13.26 -15.59 -5.39
C PRO A 101 -12.30 -15.28 -4.23
N TYR A 102 -11.71 -14.09 -4.17
CA TYR A 102 -10.67 -13.76 -3.20
C TYR A 102 -11.15 -12.77 -2.14
N ARG A 103 -10.92 -13.09 -0.87
CA ARG A 103 -11.07 -12.19 0.28
C ARG A 103 -10.06 -11.05 0.25
N TYR A 104 -8.81 -11.40 -0.08
CA TYR A 104 -7.73 -10.43 -0.21
C TYR A 104 -6.65 -10.89 -1.19
N GLN A 105 -5.88 -9.92 -1.66
CA GLN A 105 -4.59 -10.14 -2.32
C GLN A 105 -3.51 -9.29 -1.64
N TYR A 106 -2.35 -9.89 -1.40
CA TYR A 106 -1.21 -9.31 -0.71
C TYR A 106 0.01 -9.27 -1.63
N TYR A 107 0.73 -8.15 -1.62
CA TYR A 107 1.96 -7.96 -2.39
C TYR A 107 3.02 -7.16 -1.63
N HIS A 108 4.27 -7.53 -1.87
CA HIS A 108 5.45 -6.74 -1.55
C HIS A 108 5.76 -5.72 -2.66
N PHE A 109 6.26 -4.55 -2.28
CA PHE A 109 6.75 -3.54 -3.21
C PHE A 109 7.98 -2.81 -2.65
N ASN A 110 8.77 -2.21 -3.53
CA ASN A 110 9.78 -1.22 -3.19
C ASN A 110 9.24 0.18 -3.47
N TRP A 111 9.68 1.18 -2.71
CA TRP A 111 9.26 2.56 -2.92
C TRP A 111 10.44 3.52 -2.88
N SER A 112 10.31 4.65 -3.57
CA SER A 112 11.26 5.76 -3.48
C SER A 112 10.61 7.10 -3.81
N VAL A 113 11.10 8.18 -3.21
CA VAL A 113 10.72 9.56 -3.54
C VAL A 113 11.87 10.21 -4.29
N ARG A 114 11.61 10.70 -5.51
CA ARG A 114 12.59 11.41 -6.33
C ARG A 114 11.92 12.56 -7.07
N GLY A 115 12.41 13.79 -6.85
CA GLY A 115 11.89 14.97 -7.54
C GLY A 115 10.41 15.23 -7.27
N GLY A 116 9.96 14.99 -6.03
CA GLY A 116 8.57 15.13 -5.62
C GLY A 116 7.63 14.00 -6.06
N VAL A 117 8.09 13.03 -6.87
CA VAL A 117 7.29 11.87 -7.31
C VAL A 117 7.57 10.66 -6.42
N LEU A 118 6.52 9.97 -5.99
CA LEU A 118 6.64 8.69 -5.28
C LEU A 118 6.48 7.54 -6.25
N TYR A 119 7.47 6.66 -6.32
CA TYR A 119 7.49 5.49 -7.19
C TYR A 119 7.21 4.24 -6.36
N LEU A 120 6.27 3.40 -6.79
CA LEU A 120 6.06 2.05 -6.28
C LEU A 120 6.45 1.02 -7.34
N VAL A 121 7.30 0.07 -6.97
CA VAL A 121 7.79 -0.99 -7.85
C VAL A 121 7.44 -2.34 -7.23
N TYR A 122 6.64 -3.14 -7.93
CA TYR A 122 6.21 -4.48 -7.53
C TYR A 122 7.11 -5.51 -8.24
N PRO A 123 8.11 -6.10 -7.57
CA PRO A 123 9.11 -6.93 -8.25
C PRO A 123 8.54 -8.20 -8.87
N TYR A 124 7.35 -8.62 -8.42
CA TYR A 124 6.67 -9.84 -8.84
C TYR A 124 5.49 -9.60 -9.76
N ASP A 125 5.17 -8.34 -10.06
CA ASP A 125 4.16 -7.95 -11.02
C ASP A 125 4.41 -6.52 -11.52
N ALA A 126 5.26 -6.40 -12.54
CA ALA A 126 5.67 -5.09 -13.06
C ALA A 126 4.49 -4.29 -13.66
N SER A 127 3.36 -4.93 -13.99
CA SER A 127 2.15 -4.23 -14.48
C SER A 127 1.52 -3.32 -13.41
N LEU A 128 1.87 -3.55 -12.14
CA LEU A 128 1.41 -2.75 -11.00
C LEU A 128 2.35 -1.61 -10.64
N ASN A 129 3.52 -1.53 -11.27
CA ASN A 129 4.45 -0.42 -11.05
C ASN A 129 3.75 0.90 -11.31
N VAL A 130 3.94 1.87 -10.43
CA VAL A 130 3.20 3.13 -10.55
C VAL A 130 3.92 4.32 -9.95
N GLU A 131 3.64 5.47 -10.54
CA GLU A 131 4.08 6.77 -10.10
C GLU A 131 2.94 7.49 -9.41
N ILE A 132 3.23 8.21 -8.33
CA ILE A 132 2.26 8.98 -7.59
C ILE A 132 2.66 10.45 -7.66
N HIS A 133 1.76 11.24 -8.24
CA HIS A 133 1.95 12.65 -8.55
C HIS A 133 1.00 13.53 -7.74
N ASP A 134 1.33 14.82 -7.65
CA ASP A 134 0.49 15.89 -7.08
C ASP A 134 -0.13 15.51 -5.73
N TYR A 135 0.63 14.76 -4.92
CA TYR A 135 0.10 14.20 -3.70
C TYR A 135 0.22 15.19 -2.54
N TYR A 136 -0.87 15.23 -1.78
CA TYR A 136 -0.92 15.85 -0.47
C TYR A 136 -0.75 14.77 0.59
N LEU A 137 0.06 15.09 1.59
CA LEU A 137 0.42 14.16 2.63
C LEU A 137 0.65 14.94 3.93
N ASP A 138 -0.09 14.57 4.96
CA ASP A 138 0.15 15.03 6.33
C ASP A 138 0.24 13.82 7.28
N ARG A 139 0.15 14.05 8.60
CA ARG A 139 0.24 12.98 9.60
C ARG A 139 -0.98 12.03 9.63
N SER A 140 -2.06 12.34 8.91
CA SER A 140 -3.37 11.71 9.00
C SER A 140 -3.96 11.31 7.65
N VAL A 141 -3.61 11.99 6.56
CA VAL A 141 -4.20 11.85 5.23
C VAL A 141 -3.08 11.75 4.20
N PHE A 142 -3.27 10.83 3.26
CA PHE A 142 -2.44 10.70 2.07
C PHE A 142 -3.34 10.59 0.85
N THR A 143 -3.26 11.58 -0.05
CA THR A 143 -4.06 11.63 -1.28
C THR A 143 -3.21 12.11 -2.43
N GLY A 144 -3.56 11.72 -3.64
CA GLY A 144 -2.81 12.10 -4.84
C GLY A 144 -3.37 11.42 -6.07
N ARG A 145 -2.60 11.47 -7.14
CA ARG A 145 -2.93 10.81 -8.40
C ARG A 145 -2.03 9.61 -8.60
N ILE A 146 -2.64 8.49 -8.99
CA ILE A 146 -1.90 7.27 -9.32
C ILE A 146 -1.73 7.22 -10.85
N GLY A 147 -0.50 7.03 -11.30
CA GLY A 147 -0.12 6.96 -12.70
C GLY A 147 -0.54 8.20 -13.48
N TYR A 148 -0.88 7.99 -14.74
CA TYR A 148 -1.28 9.05 -15.66
C TYR A 148 -2.80 9.15 -15.82
N SER A 149 -3.58 8.32 -15.09
CA SER A 149 -5.04 8.41 -15.11
C SER A 149 -5.56 9.59 -14.26
N ASN A 150 -6.86 9.84 -14.34
CA ASN A 150 -7.54 10.83 -13.50
C ASN A 150 -7.97 10.26 -12.14
N PHE A 151 -7.61 9.01 -11.84
CA PHE A 151 -7.93 8.39 -10.56
C PHE A 151 -7.18 9.09 -9.42
N LYS A 152 -7.94 9.52 -8.42
CA LYS A 152 -7.42 10.11 -7.19
C LYS A 152 -7.66 9.15 -6.04
N PHE A 153 -6.60 8.80 -5.33
CA PHE A 153 -6.69 7.94 -4.16
C PHE A 153 -6.81 8.77 -2.89
N LYS A 154 -7.36 8.16 -1.83
CA LYS A 154 -7.36 8.77 -0.49
C LYS A 154 -7.20 7.70 0.57
N LEU A 155 -6.13 7.85 1.35
CA LEU A 155 -5.80 6.98 2.47
C LEU A 155 -5.74 7.79 3.77
N PHE A 156 -6.04 7.12 4.87
CA PHE A 156 -5.95 7.64 6.21
C PHE A 156 -4.87 6.89 6.98
N LYS A 157 -4.09 7.62 7.78
CA LYS A 157 -3.06 7.04 8.63
C LYS A 157 -3.70 6.12 9.65
N LEU A 158 -3.16 4.93 9.80
CA LEU A 158 -3.53 4.04 10.89
C LEU A 158 -2.53 4.20 12.02
N MET A 159 -3.04 4.53 13.21
CA MET A 159 -2.23 4.66 14.44
C MET A 159 -1.93 3.31 15.09
N ASN A 160 -2.73 2.28 14.81
CA ASN A 160 -2.58 0.95 15.38
C ASN A 160 -1.88 0.00 14.41
N PHE A 161 -0.85 -0.68 14.92
CA PHE A 161 -0.14 -1.73 14.21
C PHE A 161 -1.05 -2.95 14.11
N ASN A 162 -1.60 -3.24 12.93
CA ASN A 162 -2.06 -4.60 12.68
C ASN A 162 -0.83 -5.49 12.60
N ASP A 163 -0.90 -6.71 13.11
CA ASP A 163 0.19 -7.66 12.91
C ASP A 163 0.17 -8.13 11.45
N TRP A 164 1.12 -7.66 10.64
CA TRP A 164 1.28 -8.08 9.25
C TRP A 164 2.05 -9.40 9.13
N ASN A 165 2.38 -10.07 10.24
CA ASN A 165 3.02 -11.39 10.25
C ASN A 165 2.16 -12.48 9.61
N SER A 166 0.84 -12.28 9.47
CA SER A 166 -0.02 -13.19 8.69
C SER A 166 0.18 -13.06 7.18
N PHE A 167 0.76 -11.95 6.71
CA PHE A 167 1.01 -11.67 5.30
C PHE A 167 2.52 -11.71 5.04
N ASN A 168 3.02 -12.92 4.78
CA ASN A 168 4.43 -13.22 4.52
C ASN A 168 4.67 -13.60 3.06
N GLY A 169 5.94 -13.54 2.67
CA GLY A 169 6.37 -13.80 1.30
C GLY A 169 6.24 -12.58 0.39
N ASN A 170 6.32 -12.85 -0.91
CA ASN A 170 6.35 -11.84 -1.97
C ASN A 170 4.96 -11.44 -2.46
N TYR A 171 4.07 -12.43 -2.52
CA TYR A 171 2.66 -12.27 -2.79
C TYR A 171 1.89 -13.43 -2.17
N SER A 172 0.62 -13.19 -1.82
CA SER A 172 -0.30 -14.24 -1.37
C SER A 172 -1.75 -13.78 -1.56
N PHE A 173 -2.69 -14.71 -1.50
CA PHE A 173 -4.12 -14.42 -1.57
C PHE A 173 -4.87 -15.41 -0.68
N ALA A 174 -6.07 -15.05 -0.26
CA ALA A 174 -6.97 -15.98 0.40
C ALA A 174 -8.30 -16.03 -0.35
N PRO A 175 -8.75 -17.21 -0.80
CA PRO A 175 -10.08 -17.37 -1.36
C PRO A 175 -11.16 -17.25 -0.28
N TYR A 176 -12.40 -16.99 -0.68
CA TYR A 176 -13.59 -17.25 0.14
C TYR A 176 -13.88 -18.75 0.12
N ASP A 177 -14.27 -19.30 1.28
CA ASP A 177 -14.48 -20.75 1.44
C ASP A 177 -15.82 -21.21 0.84
N ASP A 178 -16.78 -20.29 0.66
CA ASP A 178 -18.17 -20.50 0.26
C ASP A 178 -18.55 -19.75 -1.02
N TRP A 179 -17.56 -19.35 -1.82
CA TRP A 179 -17.79 -18.59 -3.03
C TRP A 179 -18.11 -19.46 -4.24
N VAL A 180 -19.03 -19.00 -5.09
CA VAL A 180 -19.47 -19.67 -6.32
C VAL A 180 -19.67 -18.64 -7.45
N TRP A 181 -19.49 -19.09 -8.69
CA TRP A 181 -19.84 -18.33 -9.89
C TRP A 181 -21.37 -18.35 -10.06
N SER A 182 -22.08 -17.40 -9.44
CA SER A 182 -23.55 -17.27 -9.62
C SER A 182 -23.91 -16.09 -10.52
N ASP A 183 -24.87 -16.31 -11.41
CA ASP A 183 -25.37 -15.28 -12.33
C ASP A 183 -25.98 -14.11 -11.55
N GLY A 184 -25.34 -12.94 -11.67
CA GLY A 184 -25.87 -11.66 -11.21
C GLY A 184 -25.47 -11.22 -9.80
N ASN A 185 -24.80 -12.06 -9.00
CA ASN A 185 -24.27 -11.63 -7.70
C ASN A 185 -22.99 -12.39 -7.30
N TYR A 186 -21.83 -11.87 -7.70
CA TYR A 186 -20.53 -12.43 -7.36
C TYR A 186 -20.11 -12.23 -5.88
N ALA A 187 -21.07 -12.04 -4.98
CA ALA A 187 -20.83 -11.98 -3.55
C ALA A 187 -20.61 -13.40 -2.98
N PRO A 188 -19.88 -13.55 -1.87
CA PRO A 188 -19.82 -14.81 -1.13
C PRO A 188 -21.23 -15.25 -0.75
N LYS A 189 -21.48 -16.56 -0.75
CA LYS A 189 -22.78 -17.10 -0.38
C LYS A 189 -23.01 -16.81 1.11
N LYS A 190 -23.74 -15.74 1.45
CA LYS A 190 -24.35 -15.63 2.80
C LYS A 190 -25.01 -16.99 3.05
N SER A 191 -24.79 -17.58 4.22
CA SER A 191 -25.48 -18.78 4.67
C SER A 191 -27.00 -18.51 4.75
N ILE A 192 -27.65 -18.48 3.59
CA ILE A 192 -29.09 -18.64 3.48
C ILE A 192 -29.28 -20.08 3.93
N THR A 193 -29.84 -20.27 5.11
CA THR A 193 -30.52 -21.51 5.47
C THR A 193 -31.90 -21.39 4.83
N PRO A 194 -32.21 -22.08 3.71
CA PRO A 194 -33.58 -22.27 3.34
C PRO A 194 -34.00 -23.59 3.98
N PHE A 195 -34.75 -23.53 5.09
CA PHE A 195 -35.62 -24.66 5.38
C PHE A 195 -36.74 -24.62 4.34
N ALA A 196 -36.51 -25.29 3.21
CA ALA A 196 -37.53 -25.62 2.22
C ALA A 196 -37.13 -26.96 1.59
N PRO A 197 -37.83 -28.07 1.88
CA PRO A 197 -37.59 -29.32 1.18
C PRO A 197 -38.14 -29.19 -0.25
N ASP A 198 -37.47 -29.87 -1.18
CA ASP A 198 -37.95 -30.20 -2.53
C ASP A 198 -37.74 -29.17 -3.67
N ALA A 199 -36.54 -28.58 -3.77
CA ALA A 199 -36.03 -28.11 -5.06
C ALA A 199 -34.91 -29.04 -5.54
N PRO A 200 -34.90 -29.47 -6.82
CA PRO A 200 -33.84 -30.34 -7.34
C PRO A 200 -32.49 -29.63 -7.20
N GLN A 201 -31.62 -30.22 -6.37
CA GLN A 201 -30.24 -29.80 -6.27
C GLN A 201 -29.54 -30.20 -7.57
N THR A 202 -29.48 -29.28 -8.53
CA THR A 202 -28.42 -29.34 -9.54
C THR A 202 -27.11 -29.18 -8.79
N GLU A 203 -26.43 -30.30 -8.54
CA GLU A 203 -25.05 -30.34 -8.08
C GLU A 203 -24.17 -29.71 -9.16
N GLU A 204 -24.14 -28.38 -9.21
CA GLU A 204 -23.02 -27.67 -9.80
C GLU A 204 -21.84 -27.86 -8.85
N THR A 205 -21.13 -28.97 -9.02
CA THR A 205 -19.74 -29.09 -8.60
C THR A 205 -18.91 -28.18 -9.51
N ASP A 206 -19.16 -26.88 -9.45
CA ASP A 206 -18.56 -25.92 -10.36
C ASP A 206 -17.24 -25.45 -9.80
N THR A 207 -16.21 -25.52 -10.62
CA THR A 207 -14.83 -25.16 -10.28
C THR A 207 -14.77 -23.81 -9.54
N ILE A 208 -14.43 -23.87 -8.24
CA ILE A 208 -14.38 -22.71 -7.34
C ILE A 208 -13.31 -21.71 -7.79
N PHE A 209 -12.23 -22.19 -8.41
CA PHE A 209 -11.11 -21.35 -8.76
C PHE A 209 -11.23 -20.79 -10.19
N PRO A 210 -10.96 -19.49 -10.39
CA PRO A 210 -10.85 -18.91 -11.72
C PRO A 210 -9.75 -19.59 -12.53
N SER A 211 -9.93 -19.65 -13.85
CA SER A 211 -8.91 -20.20 -14.76
C SER A 211 -7.71 -19.27 -14.95
N ALA A 212 -7.89 -17.98 -14.69
CA ALA A 212 -6.83 -16.97 -14.68
C ALA A 212 -7.23 -15.76 -13.83
N VAL A 213 -6.24 -15.05 -13.29
CA VAL A 213 -6.42 -13.85 -12.46
C VAL A 213 -5.38 -12.80 -12.86
N VAL A 214 -5.83 -11.56 -13.03
CA VAL A 214 -4.97 -10.41 -13.31
C VAL A 214 -5.33 -9.30 -12.34
N ARG A 215 -4.36 -8.84 -11.53
CA ARG A 215 -4.52 -7.68 -10.66
C ARG A 215 -4.22 -6.40 -11.45
N GLY A 216 -4.82 -5.29 -11.04
CA GLY A 216 -4.59 -4.01 -11.69
C GLY A 216 -4.82 -2.82 -10.77
N ASN A 217 -4.45 -1.64 -11.25
CA ASN A 217 -4.68 -0.37 -10.58
C ASN A 217 -5.35 0.61 -11.56
N LYS A 218 -6.41 1.29 -11.12
CA LYS A 218 -7.15 2.33 -11.87
C LYS A 218 -6.26 3.48 -12.34
N GLY A 219 -5.09 3.68 -11.73
CA GLY A 219 -4.05 4.60 -12.17
C GLY A 219 -3.30 4.19 -13.45
N ASN A 220 -3.14 2.88 -13.66
CA ASN A 220 -2.47 2.29 -14.82
C ASN A 220 -3.43 1.95 -15.97
N ASP A 221 -4.73 1.77 -15.68
CA ASP A 221 -5.76 1.40 -16.68
C ASP A 221 -6.22 2.57 -17.58
N ALA A 222 -5.45 3.66 -17.67
CA ALA A 222 -5.71 4.71 -18.66
C ALA A 222 -5.32 4.21 -20.06
N PRO A 223 -6.14 4.45 -21.11
CA PRO A 223 -5.71 4.21 -22.47
C PRO A 223 -4.44 5.03 -22.73
N GLY A 224 -3.40 4.35 -23.21
CA GLY A 224 -2.07 4.91 -23.43
C GLY A 224 -2.12 6.24 -24.17
N ARG A 225 -1.23 7.15 -23.76
CA ARG A 225 -0.70 8.15 -24.68
C ARG A 225 0.42 7.52 -25.49
#